data_AF-A0A0Q4PUK6-F1
#
_entry.id   AF-A0A0Q4PUK6-F1
#
_cell.length_a   1.000
_cell.length_b   1.000
_cell.length_c   1.000
_cell.angle_alpha   90.00
_cell.angle_beta   90.00
_cell.angle_gamma   90.00
#
_symmetry.space_group_name_H-M   'P 1'
#
loop_
_entity.id
_entity.type
_entity.pdbx_description
1 polymer ?
#
loop_
_entity_poly.entity_id
_entity_poly.type
_entity_poly.pdbx_seq_one_letter_code
_entity_poly.pdbx_strand_id
1 'polypeptide(L)'
;MIPPQPIDEPRDGIDVGKRLVRQGGGTGLSLSERIAEKLQRLAWRTPLHGLRLKGRHPLKLIAIADDPFLGDLARGQALLAGQLMFRGESVPIDRLGLDRPKFSTAFAEHLHGFAWLRDLSSVAPRVTAVPIAETLMLQWLNAHGDRVSEPAWSAHLTGRRMLFWIAHAPLILSSTDLVYRSRVLNTIARAARHLDGEAGKAPAGIRAITAWAGVVAAGLVIPGGDPRRGFGENGLARALTTGVFDDGGIVSRSPADQLDVVMTLTALREIYAARRLDVPEAQQLALTRMVAALLGVAHGEGGLACWQGSGPVDGDRIADVVAATGVRTRPLRHASDWGYQRLAAGRTVLIVDSAPPPVARAAREGCASTLAFELSDQGQRIVVNCGGAAAALLTLSADLRRALRTTAAHSTLVLDDTNSTAIHADGSLGKGVGVVDMARQESDAISRIEVAHDGYAKRLGFQHRRVLTLSADGRDVQGEDMLIPTGRRGRKGETSFVARFHLAPGIEIAPTPDGQAAFLRVPDGPVWQFRCRGATLGVEESLWIDESGLPVATFQLVLSGTTPPGGHDFSWRFHRAR
;
A
#
# COMPACT_ATOMS: atom_id res chain seq x y z
N MET A 1 19.30 35.79 27.89
CA MET A 1 19.01 35.73 26.44
C MET A 1 20.10 34.89 25.80
N ILE A 2 19.82 33.62 25.57
CA ILE A 2 20.73 32.67 24.91
C ILE A 2 20.25 32.62 23.45
N PRO A 3 21.12 32.81 22.44
CA PRO A 3 20.69 32.77 21.05
C PRO A 3 20.25 31.35 20.69
N PRO A 4 19.25 31.18 19.80
CA PRO A 4 18.86 29.86 19.34
C PRO A 4 20.01 29.23 18.57
N GLN A 5 20.36 27.99 18.92
CA GLN A 5 21.30 27.21 18.12
C GLN A 5 20.67 26.85 16.77
N PRO A 6 21.44 26.87 15.68
CA PRO A 6 20.95 26.44 14.38
C PRO A 6 20.56 24.95 14.45
N ILE A 7 19.37 24.65 13.97
CA ILE A 7 18.90 23.29 13.73
C ILE A 7 19.81 22.73 12.63
N ASP A 8 20.56 21.68 12.95
CA ASP A 8 21.35 20.93 11.96
C ASP A 8 20.47 20.62 10.75
N GLU A 9 20.90 21.09 9.57
CA GLU A 9 20.32 20.69 8.30
C GLU A 9 20.32 19.16 8.22
N PRO A 10 19.23 18.51 7.79
CA PRO A 10 19.27 17.09 7.50
C PRO A 10 20.30 16.88 6.40
N ARG A 11 21.35 16.11 6.71
CA ARG A 11 22.40 15.72 5.76
C ARG A 11 21.74 15.05 4.55
N ASP A 12 21.51 15.81 3.49
CA ASP A 12 21.22 15.36 2.12
C ASP A 12 22.48 14.75 1.46
N GLY A 13 23.26 14.00 2.24
CA GLY A 13 24.41 13.24 1.76
C GLY A 13 23.89 12.00 1.05
N ILE A 14 23.68 12.09 -0.26
CA ILE A 14 23.44 10.91 -1.10
C ILE A 14 24.79 10.18 -1.20
N ASP A 15 24.93 9.06 -0.50
CA ASP A 15 26.08 8.17 -0.69
C ASP A 15 26.05 7.65 -2.14
N VAL A 16 26.93 8.21 -2.96
CA VAL A 16 27.17 7.74 -4.34
C VAL A 16 27.84 6.37 -4.22
N GLY A 17 27.07 5.31 -4.40
CA GLY A 17 27.58 3.95 -4.23
C GLY A 17 26.74 2.88 -4.94
N LYS A 18 27.40 1.79 -5.33
CA LYS A 18 26.74 0.56 -5.77
C LYS A 18 26.21 -0.16 -4.53
N ARG A 19 24.90 -0.42 -4.48
CA ARG A 19 24.24 -1.16 -3.39
C ARG A 19 23.63 -2.45 -3.92
N LEU A 20 23.72 -3.49 -3.10
CA LEU A 20 23.17 -4.81 -3.35
C LEU A 20 22.01 -5.04 -2.38
N VAL A 21 20.77 -5.03 -2.88
CA VAL A 21 19.58 -5.32 -2.06
C VAL A 21 19.25 -6.80 -2.19
N ARG A 22 19.34 -7.53 -1.07
CA ARG A 22 18.96 -8.95 -0.98
C ARG A 22 17.75 -9.10 -0.09
N GLN A 23 16.78 -9.90 -0.52
CA GLN A 23 15.72 -10.37 0.36
C GLN A 23 15.88 -11.88 0.57
N GLY A 24 15.84 -12.33 1.82
CA GLY A 24 15.89 -13.76 2.16
C GLY A 24 14.77 -14.50 1.44
N GLY A 25 15.11 -15.59 0.76
CA GLY A 25 14.22 -16.30 -0.19
C GLY A 25 12.82 -16.53 0.35
N GLY A 26 11.82 -16.07 -0.41
CA GLY A 26 10.41 -16.22 -0.10
C GLY A 26 9.95 -17.67 -0.19
N THR A 27 9.95 -18.38 0.94
CA THR A 27 9.01 -19.49 1.12
C THR A 27 7.70 -18.90 1.66
N GLY A 28 6.57 -19.28 1.07
CA GLY A 28 5.25 -19.01 1.66
C GLY A 28 5.16 -19.58 3.08
N LEU A 29 4.05 -19.32 3.78
CA LEU A 29 3.84 -19.84 5.15
C LEU A 29 4.18 -21.34 5.21
N SER A 30 5.11 -21.68 6.10
CA SER A 30 5.53 -23.06 6.34
C SER A 30 4.34 -23.90 6.82
N LEU A 31 4.40 -25.22 6.61
CA LEU A 31 3.34 -26.13 7.04
C LEU A 31 3.09 -26.04 8.55
N SER A 32 4.16 -25.89 9.34
CA SER A 32 4.10 -25.69 10.79
C SER A 32 3.38 -24.41 11.18
N GLU A 33 3.60 -23.29 10.48
CA GLU A 33 2.89 -22.03 10.72
C GLU A 33 1.40 -22.15 10.39
N ARG A 34 1.04 -22.80 9.27
CA ARG A 34 -0.37 -23.07 8.91
C ARG A 34 -1.08 -23.94 9.95
N ILE A 35 -0.36 -24.90 10.53
CA ILE A 35 -0.85 -25.74 11.62
C ILE A 35 -1.00 -24.92 12.91
N ALA A 36 -0.02 -24.08 13.25
CA ALA A 36 -0.07 -23.20 14.41
C ALA A 36 -1.26 -22.23 14.35
N GLU A 37 -1.53 -21.62 13.20
CA GLU A 37 -2.72 -20.79 13.00
C GLU A 37 -4.02 -21.57 13.22
N LYS A 38 -4.11 -22.80 12.71
CA LYS A 38 -5.28 -23.67 12.91
C LYS A 38 -5.46 -24.04 14.38
N LEU A 39 -4.38 -24.36 15.09
CA LEU A 39 -4.41 -24.69 16.53
C LEU A 39 -4.81 -23.48 17.38
N GLN A 40 -4.34 -22.28 17.02
CA GLN A 40 -4.73 -21.03 17.66
C GLN A 40 -6.23 -20.74 17.48
N ARG A 41 -6.76 -20.94 16.26
CA ARG A 41 -8.21 -20.83 15.99
C ARG A 41 -9.03 -21.81 16.82
N LEU A 42 -8.52 -23.02 17.05
CA LEU A 42 -9.16 -24.01 17.92
C LEU A 42 -9.08 -23.61 19.39
N ALA A 43 -7.97 -23.02 19.83
CA ALA A 43 -7.80 -22.54 21.20
C ALA A 43 -8.82 -21.46 21.58
N TRP A 44 -9.20 -20.57 20.65
CA TRP A 44 -10.24 -19.55 20.89
C TRP A 44 -11.65 -20.13 21.09
N ARG A 45 -11.91 -21.34 20.58
CA ARG A 45 -13.19 -22.04 20.76
C ARG A 45 -13.30 -22.69 22.14
N THR A 46 -12.25 -22.67 22.95
CA THR A 46 -12.26 -23.29 24.28
C THR A 46 -12.94 -22.38 25.31
N PRO A 47 -13.65 -22.96 26.30
CA PRO A 47 -14.24 -22.19 27.41
C PRO A 47 -13.20 -21.39 28.20
N LEU A 48 -11.95 -21.89 28.26
CA LEU A 48 -10.83 -21.25 28.96
C LEU A 48 -10.46 -19.89 28.37
N HIS A 49 -10.48 -19.75 27.04
CA HIS A 49 -10.25 -18.46 26.40
C HIS A 49 -11.39 -17.48 26.71
N GLY A 50 -12.65 -17.96 26.64
CA GLY A 50 -13.82 -17.18 27.04
C GLY A 50 -13.74 -16.68 28.49
N LEU A 51 -13.23 -17.50 29.42
CA LEU A 51 -13.03 -17.11 30.83
C LEU A 51 -11.94 -16.03 30.99
N ARG A 52 -10.84 -16.09 30.24
CA ARG A 52 -9.82 -15.03 30.20
C ARG A 52 -10.39 -13.69 29.70
N LEU A 53 -11.41 -13.77 28.84
CA LEU A 53 -12.17 -12.63 28.36
C LEU A 53 -13.36 -12.27 29.27
N LYS A 54 -13.49 -12.79 30.50
CA LYS A 54 -14.39 -12.24 31.54
C LYS A 54 -13.66 -11.32 32.52
N GLY A 55 -14.29 -10.23 32.93
CA GLY A 55 -13.66 -9.21 33.76
C GLY A 55 -14.54 -7.97 33.88
N ARG A 56 -14.11 -7.00 34.70
CA ARG A 56 -14.80 -5.71 34.82
C ARG A 56 -14.76 -4.97 33.48
N HIS A 57 -15.88 -4.38 33.09
CA HIS A 57 -15.98 -3.45 31.97
C HIS A 57 -16.29 -2.04 32.48
N PRO A 58 -15.93 -1.00 31.74
CA PRO A 58 -16.12 0.37 32.21
C PRO A 58 -17.58 0.82 32.05
N LEU A 59 -17.99 1.78 32.88
CA LEU A 59 -19.29 2.46 32.76
C LEU A 59 -19.27 3.59 31.70
N LYS A 60 -18.07 4.09 31.40
CA LYS A 60 -17.79 5.10 30.37
C LYS A 60 -16.32 5.01 29.93
N LEU A 61 -16.03 5.46 28.72
CA LEU A 61 -14.67 5.69 28.26
C LEU A 61 -14.11 6.96 28.93
N ILE A 62 -12.80 7.00 29.20
CA ILE A 62 -12.11 8.15 29.79
C ILE A 62 -12.12 9.33 28.82
N ALA A 63 -11.87 9.06 27.55
CA ALA A 63 -11.80 10.04 26.48
C ALA A 63 -12.43 9.49 25.20
N ILE A 64 -12.88 10.41 24.36
CA ILE A 64 -13.32 10.20 22.98
C ILE A 64 -12.40 11.09 22.15
N ALA A 65 -11.87 10.57 21.06
CA ALA A 65 -11.01 11.31 20.14
C ALA A 65 -11.78 11.64 18.87
N ASP A 66 -11.31 12.64 18.12
CA ASP A 66 -11.84 12.91 16.80
C ASP A 66 -11.17 11.99 15.77
N ASP A 67 -11.89 11.67 14.69
CA ASP A 67 -11.30 11.05 13.50
C ASP A 67 -10.87 12.19 12.56
N PRO A 68 -9.56 12.40 12.32
CA PRO A 68 -9.09 13.56 11.57
C PRO A 68 -9.27 13.40 10.06
N PHE A 69 -9.89 12.31 9.61
CA PHE A 69 -10.03 11.96 8.20
C PHE A 69 -11.50 11.88 7.79
N LEU A 70 -11.77 12.33 6.58
CA LEU A 70 -13.03 12.07 5.90
C LEU A 70 -13.08 10.62 5.39
N GLY A 71 -14.28 10.07 5.43
CA GLY A 71 -14.64 8.79 4.83
C GLY A 71 -15.02 8.95 3.37
N ASP A 72 -15.31 7.82 2.74
CA ASP A 72 -15.78 7.77 1.37
C ASP A 72 -17.25 8.14 1.29
N LEU A 73 -17.54 9.20 0.54
CA LEU A 73 -18.87 9.75 0.42
C LEU A 73 -19.84 8.77 -0.25
N ALA A 74 -19.39 8.02 -1.26
CA ALA A 74 -20.26 7.06 -1.96
C ALA A 74 -20.64 5.88 -1.04
N ARG A 75 -19.69 5.35 -0.27
CA ARG A 75 -19.99 4.32 0.74
C ARG A 75 -20.88 4.86 1.86
N GLY A 76 -20.66 6.10 2.30
CA GLY A 76 -21.52 6.75 3.28
C GLY A 76 -22.97 6.91 2.79
N GLN A 77 -23.16 7.38 1.56
CA GLN A 77 -24.50 7.51 0.97
C GLN A 77 -25.19 6.15 0.79
N ALA A 78 -24.44 5.11 0.43
CA ALA A 78 -24.97 3.75 0.38
C ALA A 78 -25.52 3.29 1.75
N LEU A 79 -24.82 3.61 2.85
CA LEU A 79 -25.29 3.29 4.20
C LEU A 79 -26.62 3.99 4.53
N LEU A 80 -26.78 5.25 4.14
CA LEU A 80 -28.05 5.98 4.27
C LEU A 80 -29.17 5.34 3.46
N ALA A 81 -28.84 4.75 2.31
CA ALA A 81 -29.76 3.97 1.48
C ALA A 81 -29.95 2.52 1.96
N GLY A 82 -29.45 2.15 3.14
CA GLY A 82 -29.62 0.82 3.72
C GLY A 82 -28.71 -0.26 3.13
N GLN A 83 -27.62 0.12 2.46
CA GLN A 83 -26.64 -0.78 1.85
C GLN A 83 -25.25 -0.58 2.48
N LEU A 84 -24.56 -1.66 2.82
CA LEU A 84 -23.13 -1.61 3.11
C LEU A 84 -22.37 -1.99 1.84
N MET A 85 -21.47 -1.12 1.39
CA MET A 85 -20.71 -1.28 0.15
C MET A 85 -19.21 -1.33 0.39
N PHE A 86 -18.50 -2.19 -0.33
CA PHE A 86 -17.04 -2.17 -0.38
C PHE A 86 -16.53 -2.85 -1.66
N ARG A 87 -15.64 -2.17 -2.41
CA ARG A 87 -15.02 -2.67 -3.66
C ARG A 87 -16.02 -3.30 -4.64
N GLY A 88 -17.16 -2.63 -4.85
CA GLY A 88 -18.20 -3.03 -5.80
C GLY A 88 -19.16 -4.10 -5.29
N GLU A 89 -18.86 -4.74 -4.15
CA GLU A 89 -19.79 -5.60 -3.45
C GLU A 89 -20.74 -4.73 -2.59
N SER A 90 -22.04 -5.03 -2.64
CA SER A 90 -23.08 -4.31 -1.91
C SER A 90 -24.02 -5.30 -1.26
N VAL A 91 -24.24 -5.15 0.05
CA VAL A 91 -25.11 -6.02 0.84
C VAL A 91 -26.10 -5.18 1.62
N PRO A 92 -27.41 -5.46 1.53
CA PRO A 92 -28.41 -4.79 2.35
C PRO A 92 -28.14 -4.99 3.85
N ILE A 93 -28.25 -3.90 4.63
CA ILE A 93 -27.96 -3.92 6.08
C ILE A 93 -28.83 -4.94 6.80
N ASP A 94 -30.08 -5.13 6.40
CA ASP A 94 -31.03 -6.10 6.98
C ASP A 94 -30.72 -7.57 6.61
N ARG A 95 -29.79 -7.80 5.67
CA ARG A 95 -29.45 -9.12 5.11
C ARG A 95 -27.97 -9.47 5.18
N LEU A 96 -27.20 -8.83 6.05
CA LEU A 96 -25.76 -9.09 6.20
C LEU A 96 -25.45 -10.56 6.54
N GLY A 97 -26.28 -11.22 7.36
CA GLY A 97 -26.15 -12.65 7.67
C GLY A 97 -24.80 -13.05 8.26
N LEU A 98 -24.37 -12.39 9.34
CA LEU A 98 -23.02 -12.54 9.93
C LEU A 98 -22.70 -13.93 10.50
N ASP A 99 -23.72 -14.75 10.76
CA ASP A 99 -23.60 -16.14 11.17
C ASP A 99 -23.25 -17.08 9.98
N ARG A 100 -23.70 -16.72 8.78
CA ARG A 100 -23.47 -17.45 7.51
C ARG A 100 -23.14 -16.47 6.39
N PRO A 101 -21.97 -15.81 6.48
CA PRO A 101 -21.61 -14.75 5.55
C PRO A 101 -21.46 -15.31 4.14
N LYS A 102 -22.07 -14.61 3.16
CA LYS A 102 -21.95 -14.91 1.72
C LYS A 102 -21.06 -13.91 0.96
N PHE A 103 -20.49 -12.95 1.70
CA PHE A 103 -19.68 -11.89 1.13
C PHE A 103 -18.19 -12.24 1.06
N SER A 104 -17.44 -11.48 0.28
CA SER A 104 -16.01 -11.69 0.08
C SER A 104 -15.17 -11.44 1.35
N THR A 105 -13.94 -11.96 1.34
CA THR A 105 -12.96 -11.69 2.41
C THR A 105 -12.66 -10.20 2.57
N ALA A 106 -12.56 -9.43 1.47
CA ALA A 106 -12.23 -8.01 1.57
C ALA A 106 -13.41 -7.21 2.17
N PHE A 107 -14.64 -7.56 1.81
CA PHE A 107 -15.84 -7.00 2.43
C PHE A 107 -15.91 -7.34 3.92
N ALA A 108 -15.59 -8.58 4.29
CA ALA A 108 -15.51 -9.02 5.68
C ALA A 108 -14.49 -8.20 6.49
N GLU A 109 -13.29 -7.95 5.92
CA GLU A 109 -12.24 -7.15 6.56
C GLU A 109 -12.72 -5.69 6.76
N HIS A 110 -13.37 -5.06 5.78
CA HIS A 110 -13.95 -3.71 5.90
C HIS A 110 -15.06 -3.64 6.98
N LEU A 111 -16.01 -4.58 6.94
CA LEU A 111 -17.12 -4.67 7.89
C LEU A 111 -16.61 -4.86 9.33
N HIS A 112 -15.77 -5.87 9.57
CA HIS A 112 -15.32 -6.23 10.91
C HIS A 112 -14.27 -5.26 11.47
N GLY A 113 -13.63 -4.47 10.62
CA GLY A 113 -12.78 -3.34 11.02
C GLY A 113 -13.56 -2.10 11.43
N PHE A 114 -14.87 -2.02 11.15
CA PHE A 114 -15.74 -0.86 11.44
C PHE A 114 -15.34 0.43 10.73
N ALA A 115 -14.58 0.34 9.64
CA ALA A 115 -14.18 1.52 8.85
C ALA A 115 -15.37 2.28 8.25
N TRP A 116 -16.50 1.59 8.05
CA TRP A 116 -17.77 2.18 7.61
C TRP A 116 -18.32 3.25 8.57
N LEU A 117 -17.89 3.29 9.85
CA LEU A 117 -18.28 4.35 10.77
C LEU A 117 -17.80 5.73 10.29
N ARG A 118 -16.57 5.79 9.75
CA ARG A 118 -16.02 7.02 9.17
C ARG A 118 -16.81 7.46 7.94
N ASP A 119 -17.08 6.51 7.04
CA ASP A 119 -17.88 6.76 5.83
C ASP A 119 -19.26 7.33 6.19
N LEU A 120 -19.96 6.73 7.16
CA LEU A 120 -21.24 7.20 7.65
C LEU A 120 -21.17 8.58 8.31
N SER A 121 -20.16 8.82 9.16
CA SER A 121 -19.98 10.09 9.87
C SER A 121 -19.73 11.27 8.93
N SER A 122 -19.19 11.00 7.73
CA SER A 122 -18.82 12.03 6.75
C SER A 122 -19.99 12.54 5.92
N VAL A 123 -21.10 11.80 5.88
CA VAL A 123 -22.27 12.13 5.04
C VAL A 123 -23.52 12.46 5.82
N ALA A 124 -23.53 12.26 7.14
CA ALA A 124 -24.74 12.34 7.93
C ALA A 124 -24.53 12.98 9.30
N PRO A 125 -25.42 13.88 9.75
CA PRO A 125 -25.41 14.36 11.11
C PRO A 125 -25.74 13.20 12.07
N ARG A 126 -25.29 13.34 13.33
CA ARG A 126 -25.42 12.31 14.37
C ARG A 126 -26.83 11.74 14.52
N VAL A 127 -27.86 12.58 14.45
CA VAL A 127 -29.27 12.16 14.59
C VAL A 127 -29.69 11.13 13.54
N THR A 128 -29.14 11.24 12.32
CA THR A 128 -29.42 10.31 11.20
C THR A 128 -28.47 9.12 11.21
N ALA A 129 -27.21 9.33 11.58
CA ALA A 129 -26.18 8.29 11.58
C ALA A 129 -26.36 7.26 12.71
N VAL A 130 -26.78 7.69 13.92
CA VAL A 130 -26.88 6.82 15.10
C VAL A 130 -27.77 5.60 14.87
N PRO A 131 -29.01 5.71 14.35
CA PRO A 131 -29.85 4.52 14.12
C PRO A 131 -29.20 3.46 13.21
N ILE A 132 -28.47 3.88 12.18
CA ILE A 132 -27.78 2.99 11.24
C ILE A 132 -26.58 2.33 11.93
N ALA A 133 -25.77 3.12 12.63
CA ALA A 133 -24.61 2.63 13.36
C ALA A 133 -24.99 1.64 14.48
N GLU A 134 -26.05 1.94 15.24
CA GLU A 134 -26.57 1.05 16.28
C GLU A 134 -27.14 -0.24 15.70
N THR A 135 -27.84 -0.17 14.56
CA THR A 135 -28.34 -1.37 13.85
C THR A 135 -27.20 -2.30 13.45
N LEU A 136 -26.16 -1.78 12.79
CA LEU A 136 -24.98 -2.56 12.40
C LEU A 136 -24.21 -3.09 13.61
N MET A 137 -24.05 -2.26 14.64
CA MET A 137 -23.37 -2.66 15.88
C MET A 137 -24.13 -3.77 16.61
N LEU A 138 -25.46 -3.68 16.73
CA LEU A 138 -26.30 -4.71 17.33
C LEU A 138 -26.19 -6.04 16.58
N GLN A 139 -26.26 -6.02 15.24
CA GLN A 139 -26.07 -7.23 14.43
C GLN A 139 -24.69 -7.86 14.71
N TRP A 140 -23.64 -7.05 14.73
CA TRP A 140 -22.28 -7.52 15.03
C TRP A 140 -22.16 -8.09 16.45
N LEU A 141 -22.75 -7.42 17.45
CA LEU A 141 -22.77 -7.88 18.84
C LEU A 141 -23.51 -9.21 19.00
N ASN A 142 -24.63 -9.39 18.30
CA ASN A 142 -25.39 -10.64 18.35
C ASN A 142 -24.61 -11.82 17.74
N ALA A 143 -23.85 -11.58 16.66
CA ALA A 143 -23.05 -12.62 16.01
C ALA A 143 -21.70 -12.89 16.69
N HIS A 144 -21.02 -11.85 17.17
CA HIS A 144 -19.60 -11.90 17.57
C HIS A 144 -19.31 -11.30 18.94
N GLY A 145 -20.27 -10.60 19.56
CA GLY A 145 -20.06 -9.94 20.86
C GLY A 145 -19.73 -10.94 21.98
N ASP A 146 -20.37 -12.11 21.94
CA ASP A 146 -20.17 -13.18 22.92
C ASP A 146 -19.23 -14.31 22.51
N ARG A 147 -18.83 -14.35 21.24
CA ARG A 147 -18.01 -15.41 20.69
C ARG A 147 -16.84 -14.85 19.89
N VAL A 148 -15.63 -15.28 20.26
CA VAL A 148 -14.42 -15.01 19.47
C VAL A 148 -14.47 -15.88 18.21
N SER A 149 -14.44 -15.25 17.04
CA SER A 149 -14.51 -15.91 15.74
C SER A 149 -13.67 -15.18 14.70
N GLU A 150 -13.04 -15.93 13.81
CA GLU A 150 -12.38 -15.39 12.62
C GLU A 150 -13.39 -15.15 11.49
N PRO A 151 -13.20 -14.12 10.65
CA PRO A 151 -12.14 -13.11 10.72
C PRO A 151 -12.41 -11.97 11.73
N ALA A 152 -13.63 -11.88 12.29
CA ALA A 152 -14.09 -10.76 13.11
C ALA A 152 -13.19 -10.35 14.29
N TRP A 153 -12.55 -11.33 14.93
CA TRP A 153 -11.66 -11.14 16.08
C TRP A 153 -10.18 -11.26 15.73
N SER A 154 -9.80 -11.27 14.45
CA SER A 154 -8.39 -11.20 14.08
C SER A 154 -7.74 -9.95 14.70
N ALA A 155 -6.47 -10.05 15.10
CA ALA A 155 -5.83 -9.02 15.92
C ALA A 155 -5.84 -7.64 15.25
N HIS A 156 -5.47 -7.55 13.97
CA HIS A 156 -5.46 -6.29 13.22
C HIS A 156 -6.85 -5.66 13.04
N LEU A 157 -7.90 -6.46 12.75
CA LEU A 157 -9.27 -5.94 12.65
C LEU A 157 -9.81 -5.49 14.01
N THR A 158 -9.46 -6.20 15.08
CA THR A 158 -9.83 -5.80 16.44
C THR A 158 -9.12 -4.51 16.84
N GLY A 159 -7.85 -4.34 16.46
CA GLY A 159 -7.11 -3.10 16.69
C GLY A 159 -7.69 -1.93 15.92
N ARG A 160 -7.99 -2.12 14.63
CA ARG A 160 -8.66 -1.12 13.79
C ARG A 160 -10.01 -0.72 14.35
N ARG A 161 -10.81 -1.72 14.72
CA ARG A 161 -12.13 -1.53 15.31
C ARG A 161 -12.07 -0.80 16.65
N MET A 162 -11.03 -1.03 17.46
CA MET A 162 -10.83 -0.25 18.70
C MET A 162 -10.63 1.24 18.39
N LEU A 163 -9.82 1.58 17.39
CA LEU A 163 -9.64 2.98 16.97
C LEU A 163 -10.96 3.60 16.49
N PHE A 164 -11.70 2.91 15.62
CA PHE A 164 -12.99 3.40 15.13
C PHE A 164 -14.07 3.48 16.23
N TRP A 165 -14.14 2.51 17.15
CA TRP A 165 -15.07 2.55 18.27
C TRP A 165 -14.81 3.72 19.21
N ILE A 166 -13.54 4.12 19.38
CA ILE A 166 -13.18 5.27 20.19
C ILE A 166 -13.55 6.57 19.47
N ALA A 167 -13.12 6.73 18.22
CA ALA A 167 -13.34 7.96 17.46
C ALA A 167 -14.83 8.21 17.20
N HIS A 168 -15.57 7.16 16.90
CA HIS A 168 -17.01 7.22 16.59
C HIS A 168 -17.88 6.73 17.75
N ALA A 169 -17.37 6.77 18.99
CA ALA A 169 -18.13 6.47 20.19
C ALA A 169 -19.48 7.23 20.24
N PRO A 170 -19.58 8.51 19.84
CA PRO A 170 -20.87 9.23 19.76
C PRO A 170 -21.88 8.62 18.79
N LEU A 171 -21.49 7.76 17.85
CA LEU A 171 -22.44 7.07 16.96
C LEU A 171 -22.95 5.75 17.55
N ILE A 172 -22.16 5.09 18.41
CA ILE A 172 -22.46 3.74 18.90
C ILE A 172 -22.82 3.66 20.40
N LEU A 173 -22.58 4.72 21.18
CA LEU A 173 -22.82 4.78 22.63
C LEU A 173 -23.90 5.81 23.04
N SER A 174 -24.64 6.36 22.08
CA SER A 174 -25.63 7.42 22.32
C SER A 174 -27.00 6.92 22.75
N SER A 175 -27.30 5.64 22.55
CA SER A 175 -28.57 5.03 22.94
C SER A 175 -28.93 5.30 24.41
N THR A 176 -30.22 5.53 24.65
CA THR A 176 -30.80 5.52 26.00
C THR A 176 -30.99 4.10 26.54
N ASP A 177 -30.87 3.07 25.69
CA ASP A 177 -30.89 1.67 26.13
C ASP A 177 -29.60 1.32 26.89
N LEU A 178 -29.73 1.23 28.22
CA LEU A 178 -28.64 0.89 29.13
C LEU A 178 -28.12 -0.55 28.92
N VAL A 179 -28.96 -1.48 28.46
CA VAL A 179 -28.56 -2.86 28.18
C VAL A 179 -27.67 -2.88 26.95
N TYR A 180 -28.09 -2.23 25.86
CA TYR A 180 -27.27 -2.08 24.66
C TYR A 180 -25.93 -1.40 24.98
N ARG A 181 -25.97 -0.25 25.66
CA ARG A 181 -24.75 0.49 26.03
C ARG A 181 -23.79 -0.35 26.87
N SER A 182 -24.32 -1.10 27.85
CA SER A 182 -23.52 -2.01 28.67
C SER A 182 -22.90 -3.14 27.83
N ARG A 183 -23.64 -3.70 26.86
CA ARG A 183 -23.13 -4.71 25.92
C ARG A 183 -21.98 -4.15 25.08
N VAL A 184 -22.13 -2.95 24.51
CA VAL A 184 -21.06 -2.29 23.73
C VAL A 184 -19.79 -2.10 24.57
N LEU A 185 -19.92 -1.51 25.77
CA LEU A 185 -18.78 -1.27 26.66
C LEU A 185 -18.11 -2.56 27.14
N ASN A 186 -18.90 -3.61 27.43
CA ASN A 186 -18.38 -4.93 27.76
C ASN A 186 -17.59 -5.51 26.58
N THR A 187 -18.11 -5.42 25.36
CA THR A 187 -17.42 -5.90 24.16
C THR A 187 -16.13 -5.12 23.89
N ILE A 188 -16.09 -3.80 24.10
CA ILE A 188 -14.86 -3.01 24.05
C ILE A 188 -13.81 -3.55 25.03
N ALA A 189 -14.20 -3.79 26.29
CA ALA A 189 -13.30 -4.35 27.30
C ALA A 189 -12.84 -5.79 26.98
N ARG A 190 -13.67 -6.58 26.31
CA ARG A 190 -13.30 -7.92 25.82
C ARG A 190 -12.32 -7.84 24.66
N ALA A 191 -12.56 -6.95 23.70
CA ALA A 191 -11.66 -6.69 22.57
C ALA A 191 -10.27 -6.26 23.05
N ALA A 192 -10.20 -5.38 24.05
CA ALA A 192 -8.92 -4.96 24.65
C ALA A 192 -8.13 -6.15 25.23
N ARG A 193 -8.79 -7.03 26.00
CA ARG A 193 -8.14 -8.20 26.62
C ARG A 193 -7.77 -9.28 25.60
N HIS A 194 -8.53 -9.38 24.52
CA HIS A 194 -8.16 -10.22 23.38
C HIS A 194 -6.90 -9.69 22.71
N LEU A 195 -6.82 -8.39 22.46
CA LEU A 195 -5.62 -7.76 21.88
C LEU A 195 -4.38 -7.94 22.76
N ASP A 196 -4.52 -7.84 24.09
CA ASP A 196 -3.42 -8.05 25.04
C ASP A 196 -2.68 -9.40 24.80
N GLY A 197 -3.38 -10.45 24.37
CA GLY A 197 -2.81 -11.77 24.09
C GLY A 197 -2.55 -12.10 22.62
N GLU A 198 -3.13 -11.35 21.67
CA GLU A 198 -3.11 -11.70 20.24
C GLU A 198 -2.34 -10.71 19.37
N ALA A 199 -2.13 -9.46 19.81
CA ALA A 199 -1.46 -8.43 19.01
C ALA A 199 -0.04 -8.84 18.59
N GLY A 200 0.71 -9.49 19.49
CA GLY A 200 2.07 -9.98 19.21
C GLY A 200 2.17 -11.13 18.21
N LYS A 201 1.05 -11.73 17.82
CA LYS A 201 0.99 -12.85 16.85
C LYS A 201 0.57 -12.39 15.46
N ALA A 202 0.20 -11.12 15.30
CA ALA A 202 -0.16 -10.56 14.00
C ALA A 202 1.08 -10.56 13.07
N PRO A 203 0.90 -10.83 11.77
CA PRO A 203 2.00 -10.71 10.80
C PRO A 203 2.61 -9.30 10.83
N ALA A 204 3.94 -9.24 10.71
CA ALA A 204 4.70 -7.99 10.66
C ALA A 204 4.19 -7.05 9.54
N GLY A 205 4.41 -5.74 9.72
CA GLY A 205 3.87 -4.69 8.86
C GLY A 205 2.56 -4.11 9.39
N ILE A 206 1.70 -3.64 8.50
CA ILE A 206 0.46 -2.91 8.83
C ILE A 206 -0.43 -3.67 9.84
N ARG A 207 -0.49 -5.00 9.74
CA ARG A 207 -1.34 -5.83 10.61
C ARG A 207 -0.90 -5.80 12.07
N ALA A 208 0.39 -6.02 12.34
CA ALA A 208 0.94 -5.93 13.68
C ALA A 208 0.85 -4.50 14.23
N ILE A 209 1.19 -3.51 13.42
CA ILE A 209 1.15 -2.10 13.84
C ILE A 209 -0.27 -1.69 14.24
N THR A 210 -1.28 -2.03 13.42
CA THR A 210 -2.69 -1.74 13.72
C THR A 210 -3.18 -2.48 14.97
N ALA A 211 -2.78 -3.74 15.16
CA ALA A 211 -3.15 -4.51 16.35
C ALA A 211 -2.60 -3.87 17.64
N TRP A 212 -1.32 -3.49 17.63
CA TRP A 212 -0.67 -2.84 18.77
C TRP A 212 -1.17 -1.41 19.00
N ALA A 213 -1.47 -0.65 17.95
CA ALA A 213 -2.13 0.65 18.07
C ALA A 213 -3.48 0.51 18.81
N GLY A 214 -4.24 -0.56 18.54
CA GLY A 214 -5.45 -0.88 19.28
C GLY A 214 -5.22 -1.20 20.77
N VAL A 215 -4.13 -1.88 21.13
CA VAL A 215 -3.75 -2.13 22.54
C VAL A 215 -3.49 -0.80 23.25
N VAL A 216 -2.69 0.08 22.64
CA VAL A 216 -2.37 1.41 23.19
C VAL A 216 -3.65 2.24 23.33
N ALA A 217 -4.47 2.32 22.29
CA ALA A 217 -5.75 3.03 22.28
C ALA A 217 -6.67 2.54 23.41
N ALA A 218 -6.80 1.22 23.59
CA ALA A 218 -7.57 0.64 24.68
C ALA A 218 -7.00 1.01 26.07
N GLY A 219 -5.68 1.03 26.22
CA GLY A 219 -5.01 1.50 27.44
C GLY A 219 -5.27 2.97 27.74
N LEU A 220 -5.40 3.80 26.71
CA LEU A 220 -5.69 5.23 26.81
C LEU A 220 -7.15 5.55 27.10
N VAL A 221 -8.12 4.68 26.83
CA VAL A 221 -9.55 5.05 27.02
C VAL A 221 -10.27 4.22 28.09
N ILE A 222 -9.74 3.07 28.47
CA ILE A 222 -10.38 2.21 29.49
C ILE A 222 -9.82 2.56 30.88
N PRO A 223 -10.68 2.87 31.87
CA PRO A 223 -10.29 3.02 33.28
C PRO A 223 -9.35 1.92 33.79
N GLY A 224 -8.25 2.33 34.44
CA GLY A 224 -7.20 1.42 34.90
C GLY A 224 -6.31 0.87 33.79
N GLY A 225 -6.31 1.50 32.61
CA GLY A 225 -5.60 1.05 31.41
C GLY A 225 -4.10 1.38 31.35
N ASP A 226 -3.53 2.12 32.30
CA ASP A 226 -2.12 2.56 32.23
C ASP A 226 -1.10 1.42 32.10
N PRO A 227 -1.24 0.26 32.80
CA PRO A 227 -0.37 -0.89 32.56
C PRO A 227 -0.50 -1.44 31.12
N ARG A 228 -1.72 -1.47 30.56
CA ARG A 228 -1.96 -1.86 29.16
C ARG A 228 -1.31 -0.88 28.20
N ARG A 229 -1.39 0.42 28.48
CA ARG A 229 -0.74 1.46 27.67
C ARG A 229 0.76 1.21 27.58
N GLY A 230 1.45 1.08 28.71
CA GLY A 230 2.90 0.83 28.72
C GLY A 230 3.30 -0.49 28.04
N PHE A 231 2.51 -1.56 28.22
CA PHE A 231 2.70 -2.81 27.48
C PHE A 231 2.52 -2.63 25.97
N GLY A 232 1.45 -1.92 25.57
CA GLY A 232 1.12 -1.62 24.19
C GLY A 232 2.15 -0.76 23.50
N GLU A 233 2.68 0.27 24.16
CA GLU A 233 3.70 1.18 23.62
C GLU A 233 4.98 0.42 23.28
N ASN A 234 5.42 -0.47 24.17
CA ASN A 234 6.57 -1.35 23.92
C ASN A 234 6.29 -2.33 22.77
N GLY A 235 5.07 -2.85 22.66
CA GLY A 235 4.66 -3.72 21.56
C GLY A 235 4.61 -3.00 20.22
N LEU A 236 4.06 -1.78 20.19
CA LEU A 236 4.00 -0.93 19.02
C LEU A 236 5.39 -0.53 18.54
N ALA A 237 6.31 -0.17 19.46
CA ALA A 237 7.70 0.11 19.12
C ALA A 237 8.36 -1.07 18.38
N ARG A 238 8.21 -2.29 18.91
CA ARG A 238 8.72 -3.52 18.24
C ARG A 238 8.05 -3.78 16.88
N ALA A 239 6.74 -3.54 16.80
CA ALA A 239 6.00 -3.71 15.55
C ALA A 239 6.45 -2.70 14.47
N LEU A 240 6.79 -1.47 14.85
CA LEU A 240 7.37 -0.47 13.96
C LEU A 240 8.76 -0.91 13.49
N THR A 241 9.65 -1.34 14.39
CA THR A 241 11.00 -1.82 14.04
C THR A 241 10.99 -3.01 13.06
N THR A 242 9.98 -3.87 13.12
CA THR A 242 9.89 -5.06 12.26
C THR A 242 8.98 -4.88 11.04
N GLY A 243 8.11 -3.88 11.06
CA GLY A 243 7.11 -3.62 10.02
C GLY A 243 7.49 -2.48 9.07
N VAL A 244 8.54 -1.74 9.38
CA VAL A 244 8.94 -0.52 8.67
C VAL A 244 10.46 -0.54 8.52
N PHE A 245 10.94 -0.21 7.32
CA PHE A 245 12.36 0.00 7.08
C PHE A 245 12.84 1.29 7.75
N ASP A 246 14.14 1.41 7.97
CA ASP A 246 14.74 2.56 8.65
C ASP A 246 14.47 3.89 7.92
N ASP A 247 14.27 3.82 6.60
CA ASP A 247 13.92 4.94 5.72
C ASP A 247 12.43 5.35 5.80
N GLY A 248 11.60 4.62 6.56
CA GLY A 248 10.18 4.91 6.79
C GLY A 248 9.22 4.15 5.90
N GLY A 249 9.71 3.33 4.97
CA GLY A 249 8.86 2.51 4.10
C GLY A 249 8.29 1.26 4.77
N ILE A 250 7.01 0.96 4.56
CA ILE A 250 6.38 -0.27 5.07
C ILE A 250 6.93 -1.52 4.36
N VAL A 251 7.12 -2.62 5.09
CA VAL A 251 7.69 -3.88 4.57
C VAL A 251 6.85 -4.55 3.46
N SER A 252 5.58 -4.21 3.33
CA SER A 252 4.74 -4.70 2.21
C SER A 252 5.07 -4.01 0.89
N ARG A 253 5.83 -2.90 0.94
CA ARG A 253 6.15 -2.05 -0.20
C ARG A 253 4.92 -1.45 -0.91
N SER A 254 3.72 -1.58 -0.35
CA SER A 254 2.48 -1.05 -0.91
C SER A 254 2.25 0.40 -0.48
N PRO A 255 2.10 1.36 -1.41
CA PRO A 255 1.70 2.72 -1.09
C PRO A 255 0.37 2.81 -0.34
N ALA A 256 -0.60 1.94 -0.65
CA ALA A 256 -1.86 1.89 0.09
C ALA A 256 -1.67 1.46 1.56
N ASP A 257 -0.80 0.48 1.83
CA ASP A 257 -0.49 0.09 3.21
C ASP A 257 0.31 1.17 3.94
N GLN A 258 1.19 1.89 3.22
CA GLN A 258 1.91 3.05 3.74
C GLN A 258 0.93 4.15 4.17
N LEU A 259 -0.06 4.46 3.33
CA LEU A 259 -1.10 5.41 3.66
C LEU A 259 -1.91 4.95 4.89
N ASP A 260 -2.32 3.69 4.93
CA ASP A 260 -3.11 3.12 6.03
C ASP A 260 -2.35 3.15 7.37
N VAL A 261 -1.03 2.90 7.37
CA VAL A 261 -0.23 2.98 8.61
C VAL A 261 -0.08 4.43 9.09
N VAL A 262 0.11 5.38 8.17
CA VAL A 262 0.17 6.82 8.48
C VAL A 262 -1.16 7.27 9.11
N MET A 263 -2.29 6.87 8.52
CA MET A 263 -3.62 7.17 9.07
C MET A 263 -3.84 6.51 10.44
N THR A 264 -3.39 5.27 10.62
CA THR A 264 -3.52 4.51 11.87
C THR A 264 -2.76 5.19 13.02
N LEU A 265 -1.51 5.59 12.80
CA LEU A 265 -0.70 6.26 13.82
C LEU A 265 -1.22 7.67 14.12
N THR A 266 -1.73 8.37 13.11
CA THR A 266 -2.35 9.69 13.30
C THR A 266 -3.62 9.58 14.13
N ALA A 267 -4.50 8.60 13.85
CA ALA A 267 -5.68 8.34 14.68
C ALA A 267 -5.30 7.99 16.12
N LEU A 268 -4.23 7.21 16.33
CA LEU A 268 -3.73 6.93 17.68
C LEU A 268 -3.24 8.21 18.39
N ARG A 269 -2.55 9.10 17.69
CA ARG A 269 -2.13 10.40 18.24
C ARG A 269 -3.32 11.23 18.69
N GLU A 270 -4.43 11.25 17.95
CA GLU A 270 -5.64 11.98 18.39
C GLU A 270 -6.20 11.43 19.72
N ILE A 271 -6.02 10.13 19.99
CA ILE A 271 -6.40 9.53 21.28
C ILE A 271 -5.45 9.97 22.41
N TYR A 272 -4.15 10.10 22.15
CA TYR A 272 -3.22 10.71 23.09
C TYR A 272 -3.58 12.18 23.37
N ALA A 273 -3.90 12.96 22.33
CA ALA A 273 -4.29 14.36 22.44
C ALA A 273 -5.57 14.54 23.25
N ALA A 274 -6.60 13.70 23.01
CA ALA A 274 -7.83 13.68 23.80
C ALA A 274 -7.59 13.36 25.30
N ARG A 275 -6.50 12.65 25.60
CA ARG A 275 -6.02 12.37 26.96
C ARG A 275 -5.05 13.43 27.50
N ARG A 276 -4.66 14.43 26.70
CA ARG A 276 -3.63 15.45 27.02
C ARG A 276 -2.30 14.81 27.42
N LEU A 277 -1.89 13.81 26.65
CA LEU A 277 -0.64 13.09 26.83
C LEU A 277 0.21 13.23 25.58
N ASP A 278 1.52 13.24 25.76
CA ASP A 278 2.46 13.20 24.65
C ASP A 278 2.55 11.80 24.04
N VAL A 279 2.69 11.75 22.72
CA VAL A 279 2.98 10.50 22.00
C VAL A 279 4.44 10.11 22.23
N PRO A 280 4.78 8.83 22.44
CA PRO A 280 6.17 8.40 22.54
C PRO A 280 7.01 8.82 21.34
N GLU A 281 8.22 9.34 21.59
CA GLU A 281 9.11 9.91 20.57
C GLU A 281 9.37 8.96 19.38
N ALA A 282 9.60 7.68 19.65
CA ALA A 282 9.83 6.67 18.61
C ALA A 282 8.66 6.57 17.61
N GLN A 283 7.41 6.77 18.07
CA GLN A 283 6.24 6.74 17.20
C GLN A 283 6.16 8.02 16.36
N GLN A 284 6.49 9.18 16.94
CA GLN A 284 6.52 10.47 16.22
C GLN A 284 7.60 10.47 15.12
N LEU A 285 8.79 9.93 15.42
CA LEU A 285 9.87 9.79 14.47
C LEU A 285 9.50 8.82 13.34
N ALA A 286 8.88 7.68 13.68
CA ALA A 286 8.39 6.73 12.69
C ALA A 286 7.35 7.37 11.76
N LEU A 287 6.36 8.10 12.31
CA LEU A 287 5.35 8.81 11.52
C LEU A 287 6.00 9.83 10.57
N THR A 288 6.98 10.60 11.05
CA THR A 288 7.68 11.59 10.23
C THR A 288 8.40 10.95 9.02
N ARG A 289 9.11 9.84 9.25
CA ARG A 289 9.78 9.08 8.19
C ARG A 289 8.78 8.44 7.22
N MET A 290 7.68 7.90 7.75
CA MET A 290 6.63 7.30 6.94
C MET A 290 5.95 8.30 6.01
N VAL A 291 5.73 9.54 6.45
CA VAL A 291 5.19 10.61 5.62
C VAL A 291 6.19 10.99 4.52
N ALA A 292 7.49 11.09 4.83
CA ALA A 292 8.51 11.34 3.83
C ALA A 292 8.56 10.24 2.76
N ALA A 293 8.48 8.98 3.18
CA ALA A 293 8.40 7.82 2.29
C ALA A 293 7.13 7.87 1.41
N LEU A 294 5.96 8.10 2.00
CA LEU A 294 4.68 8.22 1.27
C LEU A 294 4.76 9.29 0.16
N LEU A 295 5.29 10.47 0.48
CA LEU A 295 5.50 11.55 -0.48
C LEU A 295 6.55 11.19 -1.55
N GLY A 296 7.52 10.32 -1.23
CA GLY A 296 8.52 9.80 -2.16
C GLY A 296 7.95 8.96 -3.31
N VAL A 297 6.74 8.41 -3.14
CA VAL A 297 6.01 7.67 -4.18
C VAL A 297 4.80 8.43 -4.72
N ALA A 298 4.73 9.74 -4.46
CA ALA A 298 3.73 10.63 -5.04
C ALA A 298 4.24 11.28 -6.34
N HIS A 299 3.37 11.35 -7.33
CA HIS A 299 3.60 12.04 -8.60
C HIS A 299 3.57 13.56 -8.47
N GLY A 300 3.77 14.27 -9.58
CA GLY A 300 3.78 15.73 -9.61
C GLY A 300 2.46 16.37 -9.13
N GLU A 301 1.33 15.69 -9.33
CA GLU A 301 0.00 16.10 -8.85
C GLU A 301 -0.27 15.72 -7.38
N GLY A 302 0.68 15.05 -6.71
CA GLY A 302 0.53 14.61 -5.32
C GLY A 302 -0.14 13.26 -5.14
N GLY A 303 -0.76 12.71 -6.19
CA GLY A 303 -1.37 11.38 -6.15
C GLY A 303 -0.34 10.25 -6.09
N LEU A 304 -0.70 9.11 -5.50
CA LEU A 304 0.21 7.96 -5.33
C LEU A 304 0.41 7.18 -6.63
N ALA A 305 1.64 6.72 -6.85
CA ALA A 305 1.99 5.74 -7.88
C ALA A 305 1.49 4.32 -7.55
N CYS A 306 1.32 3.48 -8.57
CA CYS A 306 0.66 2.18 -8.43
C CYS A 306 1.65 1.03 -8.26
N TRP A 307 1.88 0.60 -7.02
CA TRP A 307 2.82 -0.48 -6.70
C TRP A 307 2.24 -1.56 -5.79
N GLN A 308 2.69 -2.81 -5.97
CA GLN A 308 2.47 -3.92 -5.03
C GLN A 308 1.00 -4.12 -4.66
N GLY A 309 0.12 -4.03 -5.67
CA GLY A 309 -1.32 -4.18 -5.55
C GLY A 309 -2.07 -2.88 -5.28
N SER A 310 -1.38 -1.78 -4.91
CA SER A 310 -1.99 -0.46 -4.75
C SER A 310 -2.52 0.06 -6.09
N GLY A 311 -3.70 0.71 -6.03
CA GLY A 311 -4.19 1.57 -7.09
C GLY A 311 -3.73 3.02 -6.90
N PRO A 312 -4.09 3.92 -7.82
CA PRO A 312 -3.88 5.35 -7.65
C PRO A 312 -4.71 5.86 -6.46
N VAL A 313 -4.18 6.88 -5.78
CA VAL A 313 -4.91 7.63 -4.77
C VAL A 313 -4.77 9.10 -5.11
N ASP A 314 -5.89 9.80 -5.13
CA ASP A 314 -5.98 11.21 -5.45
C ASP A 314 -5.05 12.10 -4.59
N GLY A 315 -4.51 13.15 -5.21
CA GLY A 315 -3.56 14.07 -4.60
C GLY A 315 -4.15 14.89 -3.45
N ASP A 316 -5.42 15.33 -3.56
CA ASP A 316 -6.08 16.10 -2.50
C ASP A 316 -6.27 15.22 -1.26
N ARG A 317 -6.65 13.96 -1.46
CA ARG A 317 -6.73 12.99 -0.35
C ARG A 317 -5.38 12.78 0.34
N ILE A 318 -4.27 12.72 -0.40
CA ILE A 318 -2.95 12.62 0.20
C ILE A 318 -2.59 13.91 0.94
N ALA A 319 -2.88 15.08 0.37
CA ALA A 319 -2.66 16.36 1.00
C ALA A 319 -3.42 16.48 2.33
N ASP A 320 -4.69 16.08 2.36
CA ASP A 320 -5.52 16.06 3.57
C ASP A 320 -4.94 15.14 4.64
N VAL A 321 -4.51 13.93 4.27
CA VAL A 321 -3.90 12.99 5.23
C VAL A 321 -2.59 13.54 5.79
N VAL A 322 -1.73 14.09 4.93
CA VAL A 322 -0.45 14.70 5.36
C VAL A 322 -0.70 15.91 6.26
N ALA A 323 -1.65 16.77 5.92
CA ALA A 323 -2.04 17.91 6.73
C ALA A 323 -2.55 17.47 8.12
N ALA A 324 -3.42 16.44 8.15
CA ALA A 324 -3.88 15.83 9.39
C ALA A 324 -2.72 15.29 10.24
N THR A 325 -1.64 14.78 9.64
CA THR A 325 -0.46 14.35 10.42
C THR A 325 0.32 15.49 11.05
N GLY A 326 0.15 16.75 10.63
CA GLY A 326 0.95 17.87 11.11
C GLY A 326 2.46 17.77 10.78
N VAL A 327 2.90 16.71 10.10
CA VAL A 327 4.29 16.50 9.70
C VAL A 327 4.62 17.41 8.53
N ARG A 328 5.74 18.13 8.64
CA ARG A 328 6.33 18.89 7.54
C ARG A 328 7.64 18.24 7.14
N THR A 329 7.67 17.63 5.97
CA THR A 329 8.84 16.95 5.44
C THR A 329 8.87 17.02 3.92
N ARG A 330 10.02 16.71 3.33
CA ARG A 330 10.19 16.62 1.88
C ARG A 330 9.98 15.18 1.41
N PRO A 331 9.57 14.97 0.14
CA PRO A 331 9.54 13.64 -0.47
C PRO A 331 10.89 12.94 -0.33
N LEU A 332 10.88 11.70 0.15
CA LEU A 332 12.08 10.88 0.21
C LEU A 332 12.52 10.49 -1.20
N ARG A 333 13.66 11.03 -1.65
CA ARG A 333 14.17 10.78 -3.01
C ARG A 333 14.81 9.39 -3.18
N HIS A 334 15.43 8.91 -2.11
CA HIS A 334 16.19 7.67 -2.09
C HIS A 334 15.72 6.82 -0.91
N ALA A 335 14.72 5.98 -1.13
CA ALA A 335 14.28 5.00 -0.15
C ALA A 335 15.07 3.71 -0.37
N SER A 336 16.23 3.62 0.28
CA SER A 336 17.22 2.58 -0.01
C SER A 336 16.76 1.18 0.32
N ASP A 337 16.02 1.02 1.42
CA ASP A 337 15.56 -0.27 1.93
C ASP A 337 14.13 -0.57 1.48
N TRP A 338 13.28 0.46 1.41
CA TRP A 338 11.96 0.34 0.78
C TRP A 338 12.06 0.06 -0.72
N GLY A 339 13.12 0.55 -1.35
CA GLY A 339 13.47 0.25 -2.72
C GLY A 339 12.77 1.11 -3.77
N TYR A 340 12.24 2.27 -3.41
CA TYR A 340 11.71 3.23 -4.37
C TYR A 340 12.67 4.39 -4.57
N GLN A 341 12.81 4.81 -5.83
CA GLN A 341 13.71 5.88 -6.22
C GLN A 341 12.93 6.95 -6.97
N ARG A 342 13.06 8.20 -6.52
CA ARG A 342 12.35 9.34 -7.07
C ARG A 342 13.33 10.31 -7.69
N LEU A 343 13.27 10.45 -9.02
CA LEU A 343 13.99 11.47 -9.76
C LEU A 343 13.01 12.61 -10.06
N ALA A 344 13.40 13.86 -9.78
CA ALA A 344 12.59 15.01 -10.13
C ALA A 344 13.43 16.20 -10.55
N ALA A 345 13.03 16.80 -11.66
CA ALA A 345 13.68 17.93 -12.29
C ALA A 345 12.62 18.74 -13.06
N GLY A 346 12.66 20.07 -12.93
CA GLY A 346 11.59 20.93 -13.45
C GLY A 346 10.21 20.52 -12.92
N ARG A 347 9.31 20.14 -13.83
CA ARG A 347 7.95 19.64 -13.52
C ARG A 347 7.80 18.13 -13.71
N THR A 348 8.89 17.44 -14.04
CA THR A 348 8.92 16.01 -14.36
C THR A 348 9.31 15.21 -13.13
N VAL A 349 8.58 14.12 -12.89
CA VAL A 349 8.82 13.17 -11.79
C VAL A 349 8.85 11.76 -12.36
N LEU A 350 9.90 11.01 -12.01
CA LEU A 350 9.99 9.57 -12.21
C LEU A 350 10.03 8.87 -10.86
N ILE A 351 9.29 7.77 -10.76
CA ILE A 351 9.30 6.87 -9.60
C ILE A 351 9.65 5.48 -10.11
N VAL A 352 10.66 4.84 -9.51
CA VAL A 352 11.24 3.58 -9.99
C VAL A 352 11.24 2.52 -8.88
N ASP A 353 10.79 1.31 -9.21
CA ASP A 353 10.91 0.13 -8.35
C ASP A 353 12.32 -0.49 -8.48
N SER A 354 13.16 -0.28 -7.47
CA SER A 354 14.55 -0.72 -7.41
C SER A 354 14.84 -1.74 -6.30
N ALA A 355 13.88 -2.59 -5.94
CA ALA A 355 14.11 -3.66 -4.96
C ALA A 355 13.42 -4.99 -5.34
N PRO A 356 13.86 -6.10 -4.73
CA PRO A 356 13.14 -7.37 -4.84
C PRO A 356 11.67 -7.23 -4.41
N PRO A 357 10.74 -7.98 -5.01
CA PRO A 357 9.34 -7.98 -4.60
C PRO A 357 9.21 -8.33 -3.11
N PRO A 358 8.26 -7.73 -2.37
CA PRO A 358 8.11 -7.96 -0.94
C PRO A 358 7.94 -9.46 -0.63
N VAL A 359 8.46 -9.90 0.53
CA VAL A 359 8.22 -11.28 0.98
C VAL A 359 6.72 -11.57 1.07
N ALA A 360 6.30 -12.77 0.65
CA ALA A 360 4.88 -13.13 0.51
C ALA A 360 4.05 -12.93 1.79
N ARG A 361 4.68 -13.00 2.97
CA ARG A 361 4.01 -12.74 4.27
C ARG A 361 3.70 -11.26 4.52
N ALA A 362 4.45 -10.36 3.90
CA ALA A 362 4.34 -8.91 4.08
C ALA A 362 3.34 -8.29 3.10
N ALA A 363 3.20 -8.85 1.89
CA ALA A 363 2.29 -8.34 0.86
C ALA A 363 1.46 -9.47 0.25
N ARG A 364 0.13 -9.42 0.43
CA ARG A 364 -0.81 -10.37 -0.20
C ARG A 364 -0.89 -10.22 -1.71
N GLU A 365 -0.85 -8.97 -2.18
CA GLU A 365 -1.00 -8.61 -3.59
C GLU A 365 0.32 -8.13 -4.21
N GLY A 366 1.45 -8.64 -3.71
CA GLY A 366 2.77 -8.33 -4.28
C GLY A 366 2.85 -8.62 -5.78
N CYS A 367 3.62 -7.82 -6.50
CA CYS A 367 3.70 -7.81 -7.95
C CYS A 367 5.09 -8.21 -8.45
N ALA A 368 5.17 -8.65 -9.71
CA ALA A 368 6.41 -8.90 -10.43
C ALA A 368 6.91 -7.63 -11.14
N SER A 369 6.95 -6.51 -10.41
CA SER A 369 7.12 -5.14 -10.92
C SER A 369 8.55 -4.61 -10.95
N THR A 370 9.55 -5.40 -10.53
CA THR A 370 10.92 -4.91 -10.37
C THR A 370 11.46 -4.24 -11.65
N LEU A 371 12.07 -3.06 -11.49
CA LEU A 371 12.56 -2.13 -12.52
C LEU A 371 11.50 -1.42 -13.36
N ALA A 372 10.22 -1.58 -13.03
CA ALA A 372 9.19 -0.72 -13.58
C ALA A 372 9.33 0.72 -13.07
N PHE A 373 8.82 1.66 -13.86
CA PHE A 373 8.77 3.07 -13.51
C PHE A 373 7.41 3.68 -13.86
N GLU A 374 7.06 4.76 -13.18
CA GLU A 374 5.99 5.68 -13.58
C GLU A 374 6.59 7.07 -13.84
N LEU A 375 5.99 7.81 -14.77
CA LEU A 375 6.42 9.13 -15.23
C LEU A 375 5.24 10.10 -15.22
N SER A 376 5.42 11.29 -14.64
CA SER A 376 4.48 12.40 -14.75
C SER A 376 5.22 13.70 -15.08
N ASP A 377 4.55 14.62 -15.77
CA ASP A 377 5.01 15.98 -16.02
C ASP A 377 3.85 16.99 -15.87
N GLN A 378 4.14 18.14 -15.26
CA GLN A 378 3.16 19.21 -15.01
C GLN A 378 1.87 18.74 -14.30
N GLY A 379 1.98 17.76 -13.41
CA GLY A 379 0.82 17.19 -12.72
C GLY A 379 -0.07 16.30 -13.59
N GLN A 380 0.44 15.83 -14.74
CA GLN A 380 -0.23 14.85 -15.59
C GLN A 380 0.64 13.60 -15.70
N ARG A 381 0.03 12.42 -15.54
CA ARG A 381 0.72 11.14 -15.73
C ARG A 381 0.94 10.89 -17.22
N ILE A 382 2.10 10.31 -17.55
CA ILE A 382 2.48 9.95 -18.91
C ILE A 382 2.62 8.43 -19.02
N VAL A 383 3.53 7.87 -18.21
CA VAL A 383 3.73 6.41 -18.11
C VAL A 383 3.24 5.97 -16.75
N VAL A 384 2.39 4.94 -16.73
CA VAL A 384 1.80 4.36 -15.52
C VAL A 384 2.11 2.85 -15.47
N ASN A 385 1.75 2.19 -14.38
CA ASN A 385 1.52 0.75 -14.37
C ASN A 385 0.02 0.49 -14.39
N CYS A 386 -0.41 -0.68 -14.87
CA CYS A 386 -1.85 -1.03 -14.87
C CYS A 386 -2.43 -0.99 -13.45
N GLY A 387 -1.62 -1.35 -12.44
CA GLY A 387 -1.86 -1.14 -11.02
C GLY A 387 -3.04 -1.94 -10.44
N GLY A 388 -3.28 -1.75 -9.14
CA GLY A 388 -4.61 -1.92 -8.57
C GLY A 388 -5.13 -3.33 -8.31
N ALA A 389 -4.34 -4.40 -8.24
CA ALA A 389 -4.89 -5.73 -7.91
C ALA A 389 -5.65 -5.77 -6.55
N ALA A 390 -5.16 -5.02 -5.55
CA ALA A 390 -5.80 -4.86 -4.25
C ALA A 390 -6.86 -3.76 -4.21
N ALA A 391 -6.91 -2.85 -5.19
CA ALA A 391 -7.88 -1.76 -5.29
C ALA A 391 -9.08 -2.10 -6.21
N ALA A 392 -8.83 -2.92 -7.24
CA ALA A 392 -9.76 -3.33 -8.27
C ALA A 392 -11.07 -3.86 -7.68
N LEU A 393 -12.20 -3.56 -8.33
CA LEU A 393 -13.48 -4.06 -7.87
C LEU A 393 -13.50 -5.60 -7.84
N LEU A 394 -14.16 -6.15 -6.84
CA LEU A 394 -14.29 -7.59 -6.67
C LEU A 394 -15.25 -8.22 -7.70
N THR A 395 -16.05 -7.38 -8.35
CA THR A 395 -16.90 -7.76 -9.50
C THR A 395 -16.09 -8.05 -10.76
N LEU A 396 -14.83 -7.61 -10.83
CA LEU A 396 -13.92 -7.97 -11.91
C LEU A 396 -13.45 -9.42 -11.79
N SER A 397 -13.15 -10.05 -12.94
CA SER A 397 -12.70 -11.44 -12.98
C SER A 397 -11.44 -11.65 -12.15
N ALA A 398 -11.35 -12.81 -11.49
CA ALA A 398 -10.17 -13.18 -10.71
C ALA A 398 -8.90 -13.24 -11.59
N ASP A 399 -9.06 -13.61 -12.87
CA ASP A 399 -7.97 -13.64 -13.84
C ASP A 399 -7.43 -12.25 -14.16
N LEU A 400 -8.30 -11.26 -14.36
CA LEU A 400 -7.86 -9.88 -14.56
C LEU A 400 -7.12 -9.37 -13.32
N ARG A 401 -7.70 -9.55 -12.12
CA ARG A 401 -7.04 -9.10 -10.87
C ARG A 401 -5.68 -9.75 -10.67
N ARG A 402 -5.51 -11.01 -11.08
CA ARG A 402 -4.22 -11.71 -11.07
C ARG A 402 -3.28 -11.17 -12.15
N ALA A 403 -3.77 -10.87 -13.35
CA ALA A 403 -2.98 -10.34 -14.46
C ALA A 403 -2.34 -8.98 -14.11
N LEU A 404 -3.04 -8.14 -13.34
CA LEU A 404 -2.53 -6.84 -12.84
C LEU A 404 -1.24 -6.96 -12.01
N ARG A 405 -0.90 -8.16 -11.53
CA ARG A 405 0.30 -8.40 -10.72
C ARG A 405 1.49 -8.86 -11.54
N THR A 406 1.29 -9.20 -12.81
CA THR A 406 2.32 -9.75 -13.71
C THR A 406 3.31 -8.67 -14.15
N THR A 407 4.49 -9.09 -14.63
CA THR A 407 5.50 -8.17 -15.17
C THR A 407 4.98 -7.44 -16.41
N ALA A 408 4.11 -8.08 -17.21
CA ALA A 408 3.50 -7.49 -18.39
C ALA A 408 2.46 -6.39 -18.09
N ALA A 409 2.03 -6.25 -16.83
CA ALA A 409 1.13 -5.19 -16.37
C ALA A 409 1.88 -3.97 -15.79
N HIS A 410 3.21 -3.96 -15.90
CA HIS A 410 4.08 -2.92 -15.39
C HIS A 410 5.01 -2.42 -16.49
N SER A 411 5.43 -1.15 -16.38
CA SER A 411 6.24 -0.47 -17.40
C SER A 411 7.71 -0.90 -17.35
N THR A 412 7.97 -2.17 -17.69
CA THR A 412 9.27 -2.86 -17.60
C THR A 412 9.42 -3.94 -18.69
N LEU A 413 10.52 -4.70 -18.65
CA LEU A 413 10.87 -5.73 -19.61
C LEU A 413 10.38 -7.13 -19.20
N VAL A 414 9.74 -7.80 -20.16
CA VAL A 414 9.38 -9.22 -20.14
C VAL A 414 10.29 -9.98 -21.09
N LEU A 415 10.80 -11.14 -20.65
CA LEU A 415 11.65 -12.01 -21.46
C LEU A 415 10.93 -13.36 -21.64
N ASP A 416 10.82 -13.86 -22.87
CA ASP A 416 10.21 -15.15 -23.20
C ASP A 416 8.80 -15.33 -22.60
N ASP A 417 7.98 -14.27 -22.69
CA ASP A 417 6.63 -14.18 -22.10
C ASP A 417 6.56 -14.63 -20.62
N THR A 418 7.62 -14.36 -19.86
CA THR A 418 7.79 -14.87 -18.50
C THR A 418 7.90 -13.71 -17.51
N ASN A 419 7.20 -13.82 -16.38
CA ASN A 419 7.33 -12.85 -15.27
C ASN A 419 8.74 -12.88 -14.66
N SER A 420 9.25 -11.70 -14.27
CA SER A 420 10.50 -11.54 -13.52
C SER A 420 10.47 -12.28 -12.18
N THR A 421 9.29 -12.36 -11.56
CA THR A 421 8.99 -13.15 -10.37
C THR A 421 7.70 -13.95 -10.56
N ALA A 422 7.74 -15.24 -10.22
CA ALA A 422 6.58 -16.11 -10.36
C ALA A 422 5.43 -15.68 -9.42
N ILE A 423 4.20 -15.82 -9.91
CA ILE A 423 2.98 -15.60 -9.12
C ILE A 423 2.22 -16.92 -9.11
N HIS A 424 2.03 -17.49 -7.92
CA HIS A 424 1.36 -18.77 -7.74
C HIS A 424 -0.16 -18.63 -7.81
N ALA A 425 -0.86 -19.76 -8.00
CA ALA A 425 -2.31 -19.78 -8.10
C ALA A 425 -3.02 -19.31 -6.81
N ASP A 426 -2.37 -19.47 -5.65
CA ASP A 426 -2.87 -18.98 -4.36
C ASP A 426 -2.57 -17.48 -4.13
N GLY A 427 -2.01 -16.80 -5.13
CA GLY A 427 -1.64 -15.39 -5.07
C GLY A 427 -0.33 -15.13 -4.33
N SER A 428 0.41 -16.14 -3.87
CA SER A 428 1.73 -15.91 -3.28
C SER A 428 2.80 -15.66 -4.34
N LEU A 429 3.81 -14.86 -4.00
CA LEU A 429 4.99 -14.69 -4.84
C LEU A 429 5.93 -15.90 -4.69
N GLY A 430 6.46 -16.35 -5.82
CA GLY A 430 7.32 -17.51 -5.95
C GLY A 430 8.78 -17.17 -6.26
N LYS A 431 9.47 -18.11 -6.91
CA LYS A 431 10.85 -17.92 -7.38
C LYS A 431 10.92 -16.79 -8.42
N GLY A 432 11.96 -15.97 -8.34
CA GLY A 432 12.09 -14.77 -9.16
C GLY A 432 13.30 -13.96 -8.79
N VAL A 433 13.14 -12.64 -8.84
CA VAL A 433 14.13 -11.67 -8.38
C VAL A 433 14.48 -11.94 -6.91
N GLY A 434 15.75 -12.25 -6.64
CA GLY A 434 16.30 -12.35 -5.30
C GLY A 434 17.27 -11.22 -4.96
N VAL A 435 17.90 -10.64 -5.99
CA VAL A 435 18.89 -9.58 -5.85
C VAL A 435 18.56 -8.43 -6.80
N VAL A 436 18.64 -7.21 -6.27
CA VAL A 436 18.64 -5.99 -7.08
C VAL A 436 19.92 -5.20 -6.80
N ASP A 437 20.66 -4.92 -7.86
CA ASP A 437 21.81 -4.01 -7.84
C ASP A 437 21.30 -2.61 -8.19
N MET A 438 21.70 -1.60 -7.44
CA MET A 438 21.32 -0.21 -7.72
C MET A 438 22.51 0.73 -7.51
N ALA A 439 22.66 1.69 -8.43
CA ALA A 439 23.58 2.80 -8.33
C ALA A 439 22.88 4.09 -8.76
N ARG A 440 23.07 5.16 -8.01
CA ARG A 440 22.52 6.49 -8.29
C ARG A 440 23.64 7.50 -8.44
N GLN A 441 23.51 8.40 -9.39
CA GLN A 441 24.44 9.50 -9.65
C GLN A 441 23.62 10.76 -9.87
N GLU A 442 23.93 11.83 -9.13
CA GLU A 442 23.33 13.14 -9.34
C GLU A 442 24.41 14.17 -9.64
N SER A 443 24.14 15.04 -10.60
CA SER A 443 24.92 16.24 -10.91
C SER A 443 23.97 17.39 -11.22
N ASP A 444 24.51 18.60 -11.35
CA ASP A 444 23.72 19.77 -11.76
C ASP A 444 23.06 19.61 -13.13
N ALA A 445 23.59 18.70 -13.97
CA ALA A 445 23.10 18.47 -15.33
C ALA A 445 22.09 17.31 -15.42
N ILE A 446 22.27 16.24 -14.63
CA ILE A 446 21.46 15.02 -14.74
C ILE A 446 21.23 14.33 -13.39
N SER A 447 20.08 13.65 -13.28
CA SER A 447 19.84 12.61 -12.28
C SER A 447 19.80 11.26 -12.98
N ARG A 448 20.68 10.33 -12.62
CA ARG A 448 20.84 9.02 -13.24
C ARG A 448 20.68 7.91 -12.21
N ILE A 449 19.93 6.88 -12.58
CA ILE A 449 19.84 5.63 -11.83
C ILE A 449 20.14 4.45 -12.74
N GLU A 450 20.95 3.51 -12.25
CA GLU A 450 21.23 2.22 -12.88
C GLU A 450 20.78 1.12 -11.93
N VAL A 451 19.92 0.24 -12.42
CA VAL A 451 19.28 -0.81 -11.62
C VAL A 451 19.27 -2.13 -12.38
N ALA A 452 19.54 -3.25 -11.71
CA ALA A 452 19.58 -4.57 -12.35
C ALA A 452 19.01 -5.66 -11.46
N HIS A 453 18.34 -6.66 -12.04
CA HIS A 453 17.77 -7.79 -11.31
C HIS A 453 18.08 -9.16 -11.93
N ASP A 454 18.11 -10.20 -11.10
CA ASP A 454 18.49 -11.58 -11.45
C ASP A 454 17.30 -12.50 -11.80
N GLY A 455 16.07 -11.98 -11.82
CA GLY A 455 14.83 -12.78 -11.98
C GLY A 455 14.74 -13.68 -13.23
N TYR A 456 15.52 -13.39 -14.27
CA TYR A 456 15.63 -14.22 -15.48
C TYR A 456 16.90 -15.09 -15.52
N ALA A 457 17.88 -14.86 -14.64
CA ALA A 457 19.23 -15.43 -14.74
C ALA A 457 19.20 -16.97 -14.70
N LYS A 458 18.49 -17.55 -13.72
CA LYS A 458 18.44 -19.00 -13.55
C LYS A 458 17.67 -19.73 -14.66
N ARG A 459 16.60 -19.11 -15.18
CA ARG A 459 15.65 -19.76 -16.12
C ARG A 459 16.00 -19.50 -17.58
N LEU A 460 16.39 -18.27 -17.88
CA LEU A 460 16.58 -17.76 -19.24
C LEU A 460 18.03 -17.35 -19.50
N GLY A 461 18.88 -17.26 -18.48
CA GLY A 461 20.31 -17.00 -18.63
C GLY A 461 20.71 -15.53 -18.71
N PHE A 462 19.80 -14.60 -18.36
CA PHE A 462 20.05 -13.15 -18.45
C PHE A 462 19.75 -12.43 -17.14
N GLN A 463 20.57 -11.44 -16.81
CA GLN A 463 20.25 -10.36 -15.88
C GLN A 463 19.62 -9.22 -16.70
N HIS A 464 18.53 -8.66 -16.22
CA HIS A 464 17.95 -7.45 -16.83
C HIS A 464 18.48 -6.23 -16.08
N ARG A 465 19.05 -5.28 -16.81
CA ARG A 465 19.56 -4.00 -16.29
C ARG A 465 18.89 -2.85 -17.02
N ARG A 466 18.48 -1.84 -16.28
CA ARG A 466 17.89 -0.61 -16.76
C ARG A 466 18.69 0.59 -16.25
N VAL A 467 19.01 1.51 -17.14
CA VAL A 467 19.54 2.83 -16.81
C VAL A 467 18.47 3.86 -17.14
N LEU A 468 18.16 4.76 -16.22
CA LEU A 468 17.25 5.89 -16.43
C LEU A 468 18.00 7.18 -16.13
N THR A 469 17.87 8.17 -17.01
CA THR A 469 18.46 9.49 -16.85
C THR A 469 17.40 10.56 -17.07
N LEU A 470 17.32 11.52 -16.13
CA LEU A 470 16.48 12.71 -16.21
C LEU A 470 17.37 13.95 -16.34
N SER A 471 17.12 14.78 -17.36
CA SER A 471 17.80 16.07 -17.52
C SER A 471 17.40 17.07 -16.43
N ALA A 472 18.28 18.00 -16.09
CA ALA A 472 18.03 19.03 -15.06
C ALA A 472 16.82 19.95 -15.35
N ASP A 473 16.48 20.16 -16.62
CA ASP A 473 15.29 20.94 -17.04
C ASP A 473 13.99 20.10 -17.07
N GLY A 474 14.10 18.80 -16.81
CA GLY A 474 13.01 17.83 -16.84
C GLY A 474 12.44 17.55 -18.23
N ARG A 475 13.06 18.01 -19.32
CA ARG A 475 12.54 17.84 -20.68
C ARG A 475 12.95 16.52 -21.33
N ASP A 476 13.95 15.84 -20.77
CA ASP A 476 14.50 14.62 -21.34
C ASP A 476 14.55 13.50 -20.32
N VAL A 477 13.85 12.42 -20.65
CA VAL A 477 13.91 11.14 -19.97
C VAL A 477 14.49 10.13 -20.93
N GLN A 478 15.66 9.60 -20.60
CA GLN A 478 16.36 8.59 -21.39
C GLN A 478 16.40 7.28 -20.62
N GLY A 479 16.13 6.19 -21.32
CA GLY A 479 16.23 4.84 -20.79
C GLY A 479 17.06 3.93 -21.68
N GLU A 480 17.79 3.04 -21.05
CA GLU A 480 18.56 1.98 -21.71
C GLU A 480 18.32 0.68 -20.98
N ASP A 481 17.85 -0.33 -21.70
CA ASP A 481 17.57 -1.66 -21.19
C ASP A 481 18.57 -2.65 -21.79
N MET A 482 19.17 -3.47 -20.93
CA MET A 482 20.22 -4.43 -21.26
C MET A 482 19.86 -5.81 -20.74
N LEU A 483 19.98 -6.82 -21.60
CA LEU A 483 19.90 -8.24 -21.27
C LEU A 483 21.32 -8.80 -21.22
N ILE A 484 21.85 -8.91 -20.02
CA ILE A 484 23.26 -9.26 -19.78
C ILE A 484 23.38 -10.76 -19.51
N PRO A 485 24.14 -11.54 -20.30
CA PRO A 485 24.27 -12.97 -20.09
C PRO A 485 24.86 -13.31 -18.72
N THR A 486 24.30 -14.32 -18.06
CA THR A 486 24.77 -14.82 -16.77
C THR A 486 25.26 -16.26 -16.91
N GLY A 487 26.52 -16.52 -16.51
CA GLY A 487 27.12 -17.86 -16.50
C GLY A 487 27.68 -18.35 -17.85
N ARG A 488 28.31 -19.54 -17.85
CA ARG A 488 29.01 -20.12 -19.02
C ARG A 488 28.14 -20.98 -19.94
N ARG A 489 26.98 -21.48 -19.48
CA ARG A 489 26.01 -22.22 -20.31
C ARG A 489 24.93 -21.26 -20.78
N GLY A 490 25.24 -20.46 -21.79
CA GLY A 490 24.24 -19.64 -22.48
C GLY A 490 23.13 -20.51 -23.06
N ARG A 491 21.89 -20.00 -23.08
CA ARG A 491 20.80 -20.59 -23.85
C ARG A 491 21.26 -20.73 -25.31
N LYS A 492 20.88 -21.83 -25.97
CA LYS A 492 21.12 -21.98 -27.41
C LYS A 492 19.98 -21.28 -28.15
N GLY A 493 20.31 -20.36 -29.04
CA GLY A 493 19.34 -19.61 -29.85
C GLY A 493 18.92 -18.27 -29.26
N GLU A 494 18.12 -17.55 -30.03
CA GLU A 494 17.58 -16.25 -29.66
C GLU A 494 16.44 -16.39 -28.64
N THR A 495 16.27 -15.41 -27.76
CA THR A 495 15.14 -15.32 -26.82
C THR A 495 14.37 -14.03 -27.07
N SER A 496 13.05 -14.08 -27.20
CA SER A 496 12.23 -12.88 -27.43
C SER A 496 12.16 -12.02 -26.17
N PHE A 497 12.15 -10.70 -26.34
CA PHE A 497 11.88 -9.74 -25.28
C PHE A 497 10.81 -8.73 -25.70
N VAL A 498 10.12 -8.19 -24.71
CA VAL A 498 9.15 -7.12 -24.87
C VAL A 498 9.27 -6.16 -23.68
N ALA A 499 9.67 -4.91 -23.92
CA ALA A 499 9.52 -3.83 -22.94
C ALA A 499 8.23 -3.06 -23.21
N ARG A 500 7.44 -2.86 -22.15
CA ARG A 500 6.14 -2.20 -22.21
C ARG A 500 6.21 -0.88 -21.46
N PHE A 501 5.56 0.15 -22.01
CA PHE A 501 5.31 1.43 -21.33
C PHE A 501 3.82 1.73 -21.42
N HIS A 502 3.08 1.43 -20.36
CA HIS A 502 1.65 1.70 -20.29
C HIS A 502 1.42 3.20 -20.17
N LEU A 503 0.58 3.75 -21.05
CA LEU A 503 0.32 5.17 -21.08
C LEU A 503 -0.89 5.51 -20.21
N ALA A 504 -0.84 6.66 -19.54
CA ALA A 504 -1.98 7.17 -18.80
C ALA A 504 -3.19 7.35 -19.74
N PRO A 505 -4.43 7.14 -19.25
CA PRO A 505 -5.62 7.37 -20.06
C PRO A 505 -5.67 8.78 -20.65
N GLY A 506 -6.21 8.88 -21.87
CA GLY A 506 -6.34 10.17 -22.58
C GLY A 506 -5.12 10.60 -23.39
N ILE A 507 -3.99 9.89 -23.31
CA ILE A 507 -2.83 10.18 -24.16
C ILE A 507 -3.10 9.76 -25.60
N GLU A 508 -3.05 10.73 -26.51
CA GLU A 508 -3.14 10.46 -27.95
C GLU A 508 -1.78 10.13 -28.54
N ILE A 509 -1.74 9.15 -29.44
CA ILE A 509 -0.49 8.61 -30.00
C ILE A 509 -0.50 8.80 -31.52
N ALA A 510 0.57 9.37 -32.05
CA ALA A 510 0.82 9.47 -33.49
C ALA A 510 2.18 8.84 -33.83
N PRO A 511 2.22 7.56 -34.24
CA PRO A 511 3.46 6.89 -34.67
C PRO A 511 4.08 7.56 -35.91
N THR A 512 5.40 7.56 -36.00
CA THR A 512 6.11 8.03 -37.18
C THR A 512 6.19 6.95 -38.27
N PRO A 513 6.28 7.32 -39.56
CA PRO A 513 6.34 6.34 -40.65
C PRO A 513 7.54 5.39 -40.62
N ASP A 514 8.63 5.79 -39.96
CA ASP A 514 9.84 4.97 -39.80
C ASP A 514 9.69 3.86 -38.74
N GLY A 515 8.59 3.84 -37.98
CA GLY A 515 8.33 2.86 -36.94
C GLY A 515 9.34 2.90 -35.79
N GLN A 516 10.02 4.04 -35.57
CA GLN A 516 11.04 4.20 -34.52
C GLN A 516 10.69 5.32 -33.53
N ALA A 517 9.61 6.07 -33.75
CA ALA A 517 9.15 7.13 -32.88
C ALA A 517 7.62 7.23 -32.83
N ALA A 518 7.12 7.96 -31.83
CA ALA A 518 5.72 8.35 -31.73
C ALA A 518 5.61 9.70 -31.03
N PHE A 519 4.67 10.54 -31.45
CA PHE A 519 4.27 11.72 -30.69
C PHE A 519 3.15 11.33 -29.71
N LEU A 520 3.28 11.80 -28.47
CA LEU A 520 2.34 11.58 -27.38
C LEU A 520 1.78 12.94 -27.00
N ARG A 521 0.48 13.15 -27.19
CA ARG A 521 -0.20 14.36 -26.76
C ARG A 521 -0.84 14.10 -25.41
N VAL A 522 -0.31 14.78 -24.38
CA VAL A 522 -0.89 14.75 -23.03
C VAL A 522 -2.11 15.67 -23.02
N PRO A 523 -3.25 15.26 -22.41
CA PRO A 523 -4.42 16.12 -22.25
C PRO A 523 -4.05 17.47 -21.61
N ASP A 524 -4.44 18.56 -22.26
CA ASP A 524 -4.14 19.95 -21.84
C ASP A 524 -2.66 20.22 -21.50
N GLY A 525 -1.77 19.39 -22.04
CA GLY A 525 -0.36 19.32 -21.67
C GLY A 525 0.58 19.43 -22.87
N PRO A 526 1.89 19.31 -22.62
CA PRO A 526 2.88 19.38 -23.67
C PRO A 526 2.85 18.12 -24.55
N VAL A 527 3.34 18.26 -25.78
CA VAL A 527 3.62 17.12 -26.65
C VAL A 527 4.96 16.50 -26.27
N TRP A 528 4.97 15.18 -26.10
CA TRP A 528 6.18 14.40 -25.91
C TRP A 528 6.50 13.61 -27.18
N GLN A 529 7.77 13.52 -27.54
CA GLN A 529 8.26 12.62 -28.58
C GLN A 529 8.91 11.42 -27.89
N PHE A 530 8.36 10.24 -28.16
CA PHE A 530 9.01 8.98 -27.86
C PHE A 530 9.88 8.53 -29.05
N ARG A 531 11.07 8.01 -28.80
CA ARG A 531 11.93 7.38 -29.82
C ARG A 531 12.66 6.18 -29.22
N CYS A 532 12.87 5.14 -30.01
CA CYS A 532 13.70 4.00 -29.64
C CYS A 532 14.80 3.69 -30.66
N ARG A 533 15.77 2.86 -30.26
CA ARG A 533 16.79 2.26 -31.12
C ARG A 533 17.15 0.89 -30.59
N GLY A 534 17.32 -0.09 -31.47
CA GLY A 534 17.67 -1.47 -31.09
C GLY A 534 16.46 -2.34 -30.75
N ALA A 535 15.24 -1.84 -30.97
CA ALA A 535 13.99 -2.58 -30.84
C ALA A 535 12.97 -2.09 -31.89
N THR A 536 11.90 -2.86 -32.09
CA THR A 536 10.78 -2.46 -32.94
C THR A 536 9.70 -1.82 -32.08
N LEU A 537 9.28 -0.59 -32.42
CA LEU A 537 8.20 0.10 -31.74
C LEU A 537 6.84 -0.35 -32.28
N GLY A 538 5.97 -0.77 -31.38
CA GLY A 538 4.54 -0.99 -31.61
C GLY A 538 3.69 -0.17 -30.64
N VAL A 539 2.40 -0.06 -30.98
CA VAL A 539 1.36 0.48 -30.09
C VAL A 539 0.32 -0.62 -29.91
N GLU A 540 0.05 -0.96 -28.65
CA GLU A 540 -0.92 -2.00 -28.30
C GLU A 540 -1.97 -1.44 -27.33
N GLU A 541 -3.13 -2.08 -27.26
CA GLU A 541 -4.13 -1.79 -26.24
C GLU A 541 -3.59 -2.12 -24.85
N SER A 542 -4.03 -1.35 -23.88
CA SER A 542 -3.70 -1.51 -22.47
C SER A 542 -4.91 -1.12 -21.61
N LEU A 543 -4.78 -1.31 -20.30
CA LEU A 543 -5.75 -0.83 -19.33
C LEU A 543 -5.04 -0.18 -18.15
N TRP A 544 -5.78 0.63 -17.41
CA TRP A 544 -5.36 1.19 -16.14
C TRP A 544 -6.49 1.02 -15.12
N ILE A 545 -6.19 0.61 -13.90
CA ILE A 545 -7.18 0.61 -12.82
C ILE A 545 -7.24 2.00 -12.21
N ASP A 546 -8.38 2.67 -12.35
CA ASP A 546 -8.62 3.99 -11.78
C ASP A 546 -8.78 3.96 -10.26
N GLU A 547 -8.98 5.13 -9.67
CA GLU A 547 -9.13 5.32 -8.22
C GLU A 547 -10.38 4.63 -7.65
N SER A 548 -11.41 4.41 -8.49
CA SER A 548 -12.62 3.69 -8.11
C SER A 548 -12.45 2.17 -8.20
N GLY A 549 -11.33 1.70 -8.75
CA GLY A 549 -11.03 0.29 -8.95
C GLY A 549 -11.58 -0.28 -10.28
N LEU A 550 -12.00 0.57 -11.21
CA LEU A 550 -12.51 0.19 -12.52
C LEU A 550 -11.40 0.19 -13.59
N PRO A 551 -11.47 -0.72 -14.57
CA PRO A 551 -10.55 -0.70 -15.70
C PRO A 551 -10.94 0.40 -16.68
N VAL A 552 -9.98 1.25 -17.00
CA VAL A 552 -10.05 2.29 -18.03
C VAL A 552 -9.18 1.85 -19.21
N ALA A 553 -9.76 1.84 -20.41
CA ALA A 553 -9.01 1.52 -21.62
C ALA A 553 -7.97 2.60 -21.92
N THR A 554 -6.77 2.17 -22.31
CA THR A 554 -5.67 3.05 -22.71
C THR A 554 -4.79 2.30 -23.71
N PHE A 555 -3.62 2.83 -24.01
CA PHE A 555 -2.64 2.22 -24.91
C PHE A 555 -1.30 2.07 -24.20
N GLN A 556 -0.41 1.32 -24.82
CA GLN A 556 0.97 1.16 -24.38
C GLN A 556 1.91 1.25 -25.57
N LEU A 557 3.11 1.76 -25.33
CA LEU A 557 4.22 1.61 -26.25
C LEU A 557 4.90 0.26 -25.99
N VAL A 558 5.17 -0.49 -27.04
CA VAL A 558 5.75 -1.82 -26.96
C VAL A 558 7.04 -1.86 -27.76
N LEU A 559 8.15 -2.15 -27.10
CA LEU A 559 9.46 -2.36 -27.71
C LEU A 559 9.75 -3.85 -27.78
N SER A 560 9.71 -4.43 -28.97
CA SER A 560 9.91 -5.86 -29.18
C SER A 560 11.20 -6.18 -29.94
N GLY A 561 11.77 -7.35 -29.67
CA GLY A 561 12.95 -7.84 -30.35
C GLY A 561 13.37 -9.22 -29.85
N THR A 562 14.56 -9.65 -30.28
CA THR A 562 15.19 -10.88 -29.80
C THR A 562 16.58 -10.58 -29.24
N THR A 563 16.97 -11.28 -28.18
CA THR A 563 18.33 -11.25 -27.65
C THR A 563 19.10 -12.50 -28.11
N PRO A 564 20.29 -12.34 -28.71
CA PRO A 564 21.18 -13.47 -28.91
C PRO A 564 21.77 -13.94 -27.56
N PRO A 565 22.44 -15.11 -27.52
CA PRO A 565 23.10 -15.60 -26.31
C PRO A 565 24.17 -14.66 -25.73
N GLY A 566 24.73 -13.77 -26.57
CA GLY A 566 25.71 -12.75 -26.17
C GLY A 566 25.11 -11.53 -25.46
N GLY A 567 23.79 -11.45 -25.35
CA GLY A 567 23.08 -10.30 -24.78
C GLY A 567 22.62 -9.31 -25.84
N HIS A 568 21.83 -8.34 -25.39
CA HIS A 568 21.24 -7.30 -26.23
C HIS A 568 21.02 -6.04 -25.42
N ASP A 569 21.20 -4.88 -26.03
CA ASP A 569 20.85 -3.59 -25.47
C ASP A 569 19.97 -2.80 -26.45
N PHE A 570 19.07 -2.00 -25.90
CA PHE A 570 18.27 -1.05 -26.66
C PHE A 570 18.00 0.19 -25.82
N SER A 571 17.81 1.31 -26.51
CA SER A 571 17.60 2.61 -25.87
C SER A 571 16.28 3.23 -26.29
N TRP A 572 15.73 4.05 -25.41
CA TRP A 572 14.52 4.81 -25.62
C TRP A 572 14.59 6.19 -24.96
N ARG A 573 13.83 7.14 -25.49
CA ARG A 573 13.81 8.53 -25.00
C ARG A 573 12.41 9.11 -25.10
N PHE A 574 11.95 9.73 -24.02
CA PHE A 574 10.85 10.68 -24.03
C PHE A 574 11.45 12.10 -23.99
N HIS A 575 11.17 12.89 -25.02
CA HIS A 575 11.60 14.29 -25.13
C HIS A 575 10.37 15.20 -25.18
N ARG A 576 10.29 16.17 -24.26
CA ARG A 576 9.22 17.17 -24.27
C ARG A 576 9.51 18.22 -25.35
N ALA A 577 8.61 18.34 -26.32
CA ALA A 577 8.69 19.38 -27.35
C ALA A 577 8.66 20.78 -26.70
N ARG A 578 9.28 21.75 -27.37
CA ARG A 578 9.40 23.12 -26.88
C ARG A 578 8.08 23.87 -26.92
#